data_AF-A0A0K1EEQ7-F1
#
_entry.id   AF-A0A0K1EEQ7-F1
#
_cell.length_a   1.000
_cell.length_b   1.000
_cell.length_c   1.000
_cell.angle_alpha   90.00
_cell.angle_beta   90.00
_cell.angle_gamma   90.00
#
_symmetry.space_group_name_H-M   'P 1'
#
loop_
_entity.id
_entity.type
_entity.pdbx_description
1 polymer ?
#
loop_
_entity_poly.entity_id
_entity_poly.type
_entity_poly.pdbx_seq_one_letter_code
_entity_poly.pdbx_strand_id
1 'polypeptide(L)'
;MDYEPGDPIPQGYALATRPSRALGLAGLLTLGTPYLFSLTVATITLLSGEQDGRTAPLLIPVAGPFIAIETLGAERAGAFWLAADGVMQTLGVLLLAAAFAHEDVYLKRQGHASRETALDVALRPEVQLGFGGGSVRWQF
;
A
#
# COMPACT_ATOMS: atom_id res chain seq x y z
N MET A 1 -4.32 -21.81 0.07
CA MET A 1 -5.79 -21.90 0.09
C MET A 1 -6.25 -20.95 1.17
N ASP A 2 -7.37 -20.26 0.96
CA ASP A 2 -7.96 -19.44 2.02
C ASP A 2 -8.48 -20.38 3.12
N TYR A 3 -8.35 -19.97 4.37
CA TYR A 3 -8.69 -20.77 5.54
C TYR A 3 -9.93 -20.19 6.20
N GLU A 4 -10.98 -20.99 6.39
CA GLU A 4 -12.12 -20.57 7.20
C GLU A 4 -11.97 -21.10 8.64
N PRO A 5 -12.24 -20.26 9.67
CA PRO A 5 -12.20 -20.71 11.05
C PRO A 5 -13.15 -21.89 11.29
N GLY A 6 -12.58 -23.05 11.60
CA GLY A 6 -13.34 -24.30 11.78
C GLY A 6 -12.98 -25.38 10.76
N ASP A 7 -12.29 -25.03 9.68
CA ASP A 7 -11.81 -26.00 8.71
C ASP A 7 -10.69 -26.88 9.31
N PRO A 8 -10.71 -28.20 9.06
CA PRO A 8 -9.60 -29.06 9.44
C PRO A 8 -8.36 -28.69 8.64
N ILE A 9 -7.22 -28.50 9.32
CA ILE A 9 -5.93 -28.22 8.67
C ILE A 9 -5.47 -29.48 7.92
N PRO A 10 -5.36 -29.47 6.58
CA PRO A 10 -4.91 -30.63 5.82
C PRO A 10 -3.44 -30.98 6.16
N GLN A 11 -3.09 -32.27 6.09
CA GLN A 11 -1.71 -32.71 6.34
C GLN A 11 -0.71 -32.01 5.41
N GLY A 12 0.41 -31.57 5.98
CA GLY A 12 1.45 -30.83 5.25
C GLY A 12 1.11 -29.35 4.98
N TYR A 13 0.10 -28.79 5.63
CA TYR A 13 -0.19 -27.36 5.62
C TYR A 13 -0.02 -26.76 7.01
N ALA A 14 0.37 -25.49 7.06
CA ALA A 14 0.37 -24.70 8.26
C ALA A 14 -0.32 -23.36 8.03
N LEU A 15 -0.86 -22.81 9.11
CA LEU A 15 -1.42 -21.47 9.11
C LEU A 15 -0.28 -20.46 8.96
N ALA A 16 -0.47 -19.52 8.05
CA ALA A 16 0.36 -18.35 7.87
C ALA A 16 -0.55 -17.12 7.83
N THR A 17 -0.01 -15.96 8.17
CA THR A 17 -0.73 -14.69 8.09
C THR A 17 -0.20 -13.81 6.97
N ARG A 18 -1.08 -13.03 6.35
CA ARG A 18 -0.74 -12.02 5.35
C ARG A 18 -1.62 -10.78 5.53
N PRO A 19 -1.15 -9.58 5.13
CA PRO A 19 -2.01 -8.40 5.05
C PRO A 19 -3.24 -8.65 4.17
N SER A 20 -4.36 -8.05 4.55
CA SER A 20 -5.63 -8.25 3.85
C SER A 20 -5.58 -7.69 2.43
N ARG A 21 -5.61 -8.60 1.45
CA ARG A 21 -5.52 -8.22 0.03
C ARG A 21 -6.75 -7.44 -0.44
N ALA A 22 -7.92 -7.79 0.08
CA ALA A 22 -9.18 -7.14 -0.28
C ALA A 22 -9.20 -5.69 0.20
N LEU A 23 -8.83 -5.45 1.47
CA LEU A 23 -8.72 -4.09 2.02
C LEU A 23 -7.61 -3.30 1.34
N GLY A 24 -6.48 -3.93 1.04
CA GLY A 24 -5.36 -3.28 0.35
C GLY A 24 -5.75 -2.81 -1.05
N LEU A 25 -6.45 -3.66 -1.81
CA LEU A 25 -6.96 -3.31 -3.14
C LEU A 25 -8.03 -2.22 -3.06
N ALA A 26 -8.97 -2.32 -2.11
CA ALA A 26 -10.00 -1.31 -1.90
C ALA A 26 -9.36 0.05 -1.57
N GLY A 27 -8.42 0.09 -0.62
CA GLY A 27 -7.70 1.30 -0.24
C GLY A 27 -6.92 1.91 -1.40
N LEU A 28 -6.22 1.09 -2.20
CA LEU A 28 -5.51 1.55 -3.40
C LEU A 28 -6.45 2.18 -4.43
N LEU A 29 -7.61 1.58 -4.69
CA LEU A 29 -8.57 2.11 -5.67
C LEU A 29 -9.25 3.39 -5.15
N THR A 30 -9.67 3.40 -3.89
CA THR A 30 -10.36 4.53 -3.25
C THR A 30 -9.44 5.73 -3.06
N LEU A 31 -8.14 5.53 -2.79
CA LEU A 31 -7.15 6.62 -2.76
C LEU A 31 -6.67 6.99 -4.16
N GLY A 32 -6.27 5.99 -4.94
CA GLY A 32 -5.53 6.19 -6.19
C GLY A 32 -6.37 6.81 -7.30
N THR A 33 -7.64 6.43 -7.42
CA THR A 33 -8.53 6.98 -8.47
C THR A 33 -8.75 8.48 -8.33
N PRO A 34 -9.26 8.99 -7.19
CA PRO A 34 -9.43 10.43 -7.00
C PRO A 34 -8.10 11.19 -7.05
N TYR A 35 -7.04 10.65 -6.43
CA TYR A 35 -5.74 11.30 -6.46
C TYR A 35 -5.17 11.41 -7.88
N LEU A 36 -5.30 10.38 -8.71
CA LEU A 36 -4.84 10.42 -10.10
C LEU A 36 -5.60 11.46 -10.92
N PHE A 37 -6.91 11.64 -10.64
CA PHE A 37 -7.69 12.70 -11.25
C PHE A 37 -7.17 14.09 -10.84
N SER A 38 -6.98 14.32 -9.54
CA SER A 38 -6.40 15.55 -8.98
C SER A 38 -5.01 15.86 -9.55
N LEU A 39 -4.14 14.84 -9.63
CA LEU A 39 -2.82 14.92 -10.23
C LEU A 39 -2.88 15.30 -11.72
N THR A 40 -3.83 14.74 -12.47
CA THR A 40 -4.02 15.03 -13.89
C THR A 40 -4.43 16.48 -14.10
N VAL A 41 -5.38 16.98 -13.32
CA VAL A 41 -5.82 18.39 -13.37
C VAL A 41 -4.66 19.34 -13.05
N ALA A 42 -3.92 19.09 -11.97
CA ALA A 42 -2.73 19.87 -11.64
C ALA A 42 -1.67 19.83 -12.74
N THR A 43 -1.42 18.66 -13.32
CA THR A 43 -0.39 18.51 -14.36
C THR A 43 -0.78 19.23 -15.64
N ILE A 44 -2.03 19.12 -16.09
CA ILE A 44 -2.51 19.81 -17.30
C ILE A 44 -2.37 21.33 -17.13
N THR A 45 -2.84 21.87 -16.01
CA THR A 45 -2.77 23.32 -15.75
C THR A 45 -1.34 23.85 -15.65
N LEU A 46 -0.43 23.09 -15.03
CA LEU A 46 1.01 23.40 -15.02
C LEU A 46 1.62 23.41 -16.43
N LEU A 47 1.24 22.45 -17.28
CA LEU A 47 1.75 22.35 -18.66
C LEU A 47 1.12 23.38 -19.60
N SER A 48 -0.12 23.81 -19.34
CA SER A 48 -0.81 24.85 -20.12
C SER A 48 -0.29 26.26 -19.88
N GLY A 49 0.60 26.45 -18.89
CA GLY A 49 1.20 27.76 -18.60
C GLY A 49 0.27 28.73 -17.88
N GLU A 50 -0.83 28.25 -17.28
CA GLU A 50 -1.62 29.04 -16.33
C GLU A 50 -0.76 29.28 -15.07
N GLN A 51 -0.09 30.43 -15.05
CA GLN A 51 0.99 30.73 -14.08
C GLN A 51 0.53 30.98 -12.64
N ASP A 52 -0.76 30.93 -12.35
CA ASP A 52 -1.23 31.30 -11.01
C ASP A 52 -0.98 30.21 -9.96
N GLY A 53 -0.52 29.00 -10.36
CA GLY A 53 -0.15 27.92 -9.44
C GLY A 53 -1.28 27.42 -8.54
N ARG A 54 -2.52 27.84 -8.79
CA ARG A 54 -3.67 27.64 -7.90
C ARG A 54 -4.05 26.17 -7.74
N THR A 55 -3.72 25.35 -8.73
CA THR A 55 -3.94 23.89 -8.75
C THR A 55 -2.76 23.10 -8.18
N ALA A 56 -1.61 23.72 -7.93
CA ALA A 56 -0.42 23.04 -7.42
C ALA A 56 -0.66 22.22 -6.14
N PRO A 57 -1.54 22.63 -5.20
CA PRO A 57 -1.86 21.80 -4.04
C PRO A 57 -2.39 20.42 -4.40
N LEU A 58 -3.07 20.23 -5.54
CA LEU A 58 -3.62 18.94 -5.96
C LEU A 58 -2.53 17.88 -6.27
N LEU A 59 -1.26 18.27 -6.34
CA LEU A 59 -0.11 17.35 -6.38
C LEU A 59 0.14 16.65 -5.04
N ILE A 60 -0.43 17.16 -3.95
CA ILE A 60 -0.27 16.60 -2.60
C ILE A 60 -1.48 15.68 -2.34
N PRO A 61 -1.29 14.37 -2.15
CA PRO A 61 -2.40 13.49 -1.83
C PRO A 61 -3.00 13.86 -0.47
N VAL A 62 -4.30 13.61 -0.31
CA VAL A 62 -5.10 13.82 0.90
C VAL A 62 -5.25 15.29 1.30
N ALA A 63 -4.15 16.01 1.54
CA ALA A 63 -4.17 17.41 1.97
C ALA A 63 -4.47 18.38 0.80
N GLY A 64 -3.99 18.04 -0.40
CA GLY A 64 -4.09 18.89 -1.59
C GLY A 64 -5.49 19.38 -1.91
N PRO A 65 -6.50 18.49 -1.99
CA PRO A 65 -7.88 18.89 -2.28
C PRO A 65 -8.44 19.92 -1.28
N PHE A 66 -8.10 19.81 0.01
CA PHE A 66 -8.58 20.76 1.01
C PHE A 66 -7.90 22.14 0.88
N ILE A 67 -6.59 22.15 0.62
CA ILE A 67 -5.85 23.39 0.35
C ILE A 67 -6.36 24.04 -0.95
N ALA A 68 -6.67 23.22 -1.95
CA ALA A 68 -7.17 23.65 -3.25
C ALA A 68 -8.51 24.41 -3.18
N ILE A 69 -9.34 24.16 -2.17
CA ILE A 69 -10.61 24.89 -1.97
C ILE A 69 -10.33 26.39 -1.86
N GLU A 70 -9.34 26.77 -1.06
CA GLU A 70 -8.96 28.16 -0.86
C GLU A 70 -8.15 28.69 -2.04
N THR A 71 -7.14 27.94 -2.52
CA THR A 71 -6.24 28.45 -3.56
C THR A 71 -6.91 28.62 -4.92
N LEU A 72 -7.93 27.82 -5.23
CA LEU A 72 -8.73 27.95 -6.45
C LEU A 72 -9.87 28.97 -6.31
N GLY A 73 -10.14 29.48 -5.10
CA GLY A 73 -11.33 30.28 -4.84
C GLY A 73 -12.62 29.53 -5.19
N ALA A 74 -12.66 28.23 -4.91
CA ALA A 74 -13.71 27.35 -5.41
C ALA A 74 -15.07 27.71 -4.79
N GLU A 75 -16.04 28.09 -5.61
CA GLU A 75 -17.39 28.40 -5.12
C GLU A 75 -18.22 27.13 -4.94
N ARG A 76 -18.97 27.05 -3.83
CA ARG A 76 -20.04 26.08 -3.51
C ARG A 76 -19.83 24.66 -4.05
N ALA A 77 -20.19 24.41 -5.31
CA ALA A 77 -20.06 23.12 -5.96
C ALA A 77 -18.59 22.69 -6.13
N GLY A 78 -17.68 23.60 -6.49
CA GLY A 78 -16.25 23.30 -6.60
C GLY A 78 -15.65 22.94 -5.24
N ALA A 79 -15.97 23.72 -4.21
CA ALA A 79 -15.54 23.43 -2.83
C ALA A 79 -16.08 22.09 -2.33
N PHE A 80 -17.35 21.77 -2.63
CA PHE A 80 -17.96 20.48 -2.29
C PHE A 80 -17.22 19.32 -2.95
N TRP A 81 -16.94 19.39 -4.26
CA TRP A 81 -16.25 18.31 -4.97
C TRP A 81 -14.81 18.11 -4.50
N LEU A 82 -14.10 19.19 -4.20
CA LEU A 82 -12.75 19.13 -3.62
C LEU A 82 -12.76 18.54 -2.21
N ALA A 83 -13.76 18.88 -1.38
CA ALA A 83 -13.91 18.29 -0.06
C ALA A 83 -14.26 16.78 -0.16
N ALA A 84 -15.17 16.41 -1.06
CA ALA A 84 -15.52 15.02 -1.31
C ALA A 84 -14.32 14.21 -1.81
N ASP A 85 -13.50 14.80 -2.69
CA ASP A 85 -12.25 14.22 -3.17
C ASP A 85 -11.27 13.96 -2.01
N GLY A 86 -11.01 14.97 -1.17
CA GLY A 86 -10.16 14.84 0.01
C GLY A 86 -10.66 13.79 1.02
N VAL A 87 -11.97 13.71 1.23
CA VAL A 87 -12.59 12.68 2.09
C VAL A 87 -12.40 11.28 1.51
N MET A 88 -12.62 11.10 0.20
CA MET A 88 -12.38 9.82 -0.47
C MET A 88 -10.92 9.39 -0.38
N GLN A 89 -9.99 10.31 -0.62
CA GLN A 89 -8.56 10.03 -0.47
C GLN A 89 -8.22 9.62 0.98
N THR A 90 -8.78 10.32 1.97
CA THR A 90 -8.60 9.98 3.39
C THR A 90 -9.14 8.58 3.71
N LEU A 91 -10.34 8.25 3.23
CA LEU A 91 -10.93 6.93 3.40
C LEU A 91 -10.06 5.83 2.76
N GLY A 92 -9.50 6.09 1.58
CA GLY A 92 -8.58 5.18 0.91
C GLY A 92 -7.31 4.91 1.73
N VAL A 93 -6.72 5.94 2.35
CA VAL A 93 -5.60 5.77 3.27
C VAL A 93 -5.98 4.93 4.48
N LEU A 94 -7.16 5.17 5.07
CA LEU A 94 -7.64 4.38 6.21
C LEU A 94 -7.84 2.91 5.84
N LEU A 95 -8.42 2.62 4.67
CA LEU A 95 -8.57 1.26 4.16
C LEU A 95 -7.23 0.58 3.91
N LEU A 96 -6.27 1.31 3.34
CA LEU A 96 -4.92 0.78 3.11
C LEU A 96 -4.21 0.50 4.45
N ALA A 97 -4.33 1.38 5.44
CA ALA A 97 -3.82 1.15 6.78
C ALA A 97 -4.50 -0.06 7.44
N ALA A 98 -5.82 -0.18 7.31
CA ALA A 98 -6.58 -1.32 7.81
C ALA A 98 -6.14 -2.63 7.14
N ALA A 99 -5.72 -2.61 5.88
CA ALA A 99 -5.18 -3.78 5.20
C ALA A 99 -3.91 -4.34 5.85
N PHE A 100 -3.04 -3.46 6.36
CA PHE A 100 -1.84 -3.87 7.07
C PHE A 100 -2.11 -4.22 8.54
N ALA A 101 -3.16 -3.65 9.13
CA ALA A 101 -3.58 -3.98 10.49
C ALA A 101 -4.39 -5.30 10.58
N HIS A 102 -5.09 -5.68 9.50
CA HIS A 102 -5.82 -6.94 9.41
C HIS A 102 -4.99 -8.04 8.75
N GLU A 103 -4.77 -9.12 9.49
CA GLU A 103 -4.09 -10.31 9.01
C GLU A 103 -5.11 -11.37 8.55
N ASP A 104 -5.09 -11.69 7.26
CA ASP A 104 -5.80 -12.84 6.72
C ASP A 104 -5.00 -14.11 7.04
N VAL A 105 -5.66 -15.07 7.67
CA VAL A 105 -5.09 -16.41 7.89
C VAL A 105 -5.28 -17.24 6.62
N TYR A 106 -4.22 -17.88 6.16
CA TYR A 106 -4.28 -18.76 4.98
C TYR A 106 -3.43 -20.02 5.17
N LEU A 107 -3.82 -21.09 4.48
CA LEU A 107 -3.07 -22.34 4.47
C LEU A 107 -1.88 -22.22 3.52
N LYS A 108 -0.68 -22.28 4.09
CA LYS A 108 0.59 -22.40 3.36
C LYS A 108 1.01 -23.86 3.37
N ARG A 109 1.23 -24.44 2.18
CA ARG A 109 1.82 -25.79 2.08
C ARG A 109 3.21 -25.74 2.68
N GLN A 110 3.43 -26.52 3.73
CA GLN A 110 4.77 -26.85 4.16
C GLN A 110 5.28 -27.89 3.17
N GLY A 111 6.20 -27.48 2.29
CA GLY A 111 6.98 -28.47 1.58
C GLY A 111 7.70 -29.32 2.64
N HIS A 112 7.62 -30.65 2.54
CA HIS A 112 8.75 -31.46 2.99
C HIS A 112 9.98 -30.78 2.41
N ALA A 113 10.93 -30.34 3.24
CA ALA A 113 12.11 -29.61 2.80
C ALA A 113 12.60 -30.22 1.48
N SER A 114 12.26 -29.57 0.36
CA SER A 114 12.66 -30.08 -0.93
C SER A 114 14.17 -30.12 -0.84
N ARG A 115 14.81 -31.19 -1.31
CA ARG A 115 16.28 -31.31 -1.29
C ARG A 115 16.98 -30.03 -1.78
N GLU A 116 16.30 -29.29 -2.64
CA GLU A 116 16.58 -27.94 -3.12
C GLU A 116 16.61 -26.85 -2.02
N THR A 117 15.64 -26.77 -1.10
CA THR A 117 15.65 -25.83 0.05
C THR A 117 16.71 -26.20 1.08
N ALA A 118 16.98 -27.49 1.29
CA ALA A 118 18.07 -27.93 2.17
C ALA A 118 19.44 -27.58 1.59
N LEU A 119 19.61 -27.71 0.27
CA LEU A 119 20.80 -27.23 -0.45
C LEU A 119 20.90 -25.70 -0.41
N ASP A 120 19.78 -24.99 -0.62
CA ASP A 120 19.77 -23.52 -0.64
C ASP A 120 19.99 -22.90 0.75
N VAL A 121 19.61 -23.58 1.84
CA VAL A 121 19.95 -23.20 3.21
C VAL A 121 21.40 -23.56 3.56
N ALA A 122 21.90 -24.71 3.10
CA ALA A 122 23.31 -25.09 3.29
C ALA A 122 24.28 -24.17 2.52
N LEU A 123 23.84 -23.61 1.38
CA LEU A 123 24.65 -22.73 0.53
C LEU A 123 24.51 -21.24 0.88
N ARG A 124 23.61 -20.86 1.81
CA ARG A 124 23.44 -19.45 2.20
C ARG A 124 24.47 -19.09 3.28
N PRO A 125 25.35 -18.10 3.02
CA PRO A 125 26.26 -17.64 4.05
C PRO A 125 25.47 -16.98 5.18
N GLU A 126 25.83 -17.30 6.42
CA GLU A 126 25.26 -16.62 7.58
C GLU A 126 25.91 -15.23 7.65
N VAL A 127 25.10 -14.19 7.38
CA VAL A 127 25.53 -12.80 7.42
C VAL A 127 24.97 -12.17 8.70
N GLN A 128 25.85 -11.91 9.67
CA GLN A 128 25.52 -11.12 10.85
C GLN A 128 26.04 -9.69 10.63
N LEU A 129 25.14 -8.72 10.70
CA LEU A 129 25.44 -7.29 10.59
C LEU A 129 25.21 -6.63 11.95
N GLY A 130 26.27 -6.09 12.54
CA GLY A 130 26.22 -5.32 13.79
C GLY A 130 26.60 -3.86 13.59
N PHE A 131 26.36 -3.04 14.61
CA PHE A 131 26.54 -1.57 14.59
C PHE A 131 27.98 -1.10 14.31
N GLY A 132 28.98 -1.99 14.36
CA GLY A 132 30.39 -1.67 14.10
C GLY A 132 31.10 -2.61 13.12
N GLY A 133 30.39 -3.51 12.44
CA GLY A 133 31.00 -4.46 11.51
C GLY A 133 30.08 -5.63 11.14
N GLY A 134 30.40 -6.32 10.05
CA GLY A 134 29.69 -7.50 9.57
C GLY A 134 30.60 -8.71 9.43
N SER A 135 30.11 -9.89 9.78
CA SER A 135 30.83 -11.16 9.56
C SER A 135 30.02 -12.08 8.66
N VAL A 136 30.73 -12.75 7.75
CA VAL A 136 30.17 -13.74 6.82
C VAL A 136 30.78 -15.09 7.15
N ARG A 137 29.95 -16.07 7.49
CA ARG A 137 30.40 -17.44 7.81
C ARG A 137 29.80 -18.44 6.83
N TRP A 138 30.67 -19.18 6.16
CA TRP A 138 30.31 -20.28 5.27
C TRP A 138 30.39 -21.59 6.05
N GLN A 139 29.36 -22.43 5.94
CA GLN A 139 29.37 -23.80 6.47
C GLN A 139 29.54 -24.73 5.27
N PHE A 140 30.63 -25.49 5.25
CA PHE A 140 30.93 -26.52 4.24
C PHE A 140 30.61 -27.90 4.80
#